data_AF-A0A2V6GRS9-F1
#
_entry.id   AF-A0A2V6GRS9-F1
#
_cell.length_a   1.000
_cell.length_b   1.000
_cell.length_c   1.000
_cell.angle_alpha   90.00
_cell.angle_beta   90.00
_cell.angle_gamma   90.00
#
_symmetry.space_group_name_H-M   'P 1'
#
loop_
_entity.id
_entity.type
_entity.pdbx_description
1 polymer ?
#
loop_
_entity_poly.entity_id
_entity_poly.type
_entity_poly.pdbx_seq_one_letter_code
_entity_poly.pdbx_strand_id
1 'polypeptide(L)'
;MKRTLAVVCGTTLLLSSAHRSPAQVGEKKPSPTEASATSSTKRFDGTWRATTSWKIPVGSKFNQTQTLIIKNGVANFTRELTATLAPGKQWNDLPAPYNSSSPIYTKRTDKSTDLKTEGSNLKVHWQGERLTDWTPKTIPISAFKNAGGAPNTVLLVLSEDHLIATTGRQSQTYTRVGE
;
A
#
# COMPACT_ATOMS: atom_id res chain seq x y z
N MET A 1 -41.91 51.80 -32.74
CA MET A 1 -41.01 51.85 -33.92
C MET A 1 -41.17 50.52 -34.66
N LYS A 2 -41.52 50.48 -35.96
CA LYS A 2 -40.61 50.21 -37.11
C LYS A 2 -39.70 48.97 -36.87
N ARG A 3 -39.72 47.85 -37.59
CA ARG A 3 -40.45 47.30 -38.79
C ARG A 3 -40.53 45.74 -38.61
N THR A 4 -41.58 44.99 -38.98
CA THR A 4 -41.94 44.44 -40.32
C THR A 4 -40.78 43.60 -40.94
N LEU A 5 -40.83 42.24 -41.04
CA LEU A 5 -41.50 41.37 -42.06
C LEU A 5 -41.05 41.66 -43.52
N ALA A 6 -40.86 40.74 -44.49
CA ALA A 6 -40.96 39.26 -44.62
C ALA A 6 -40.16 38.81 -45.92
N VAL A 7 -40.22 37.65 -46.61
CA VAL A 7 -40.96 36.34 -46.58
C VAL A 7 -40.26 35.30 -47.53
N VAL A 8 -40.50 33.96 -47.40
CA VAL A 8 -40.25 32.86 -48.41
C VAL A 8 -38.76 32.55 -48.78
N CYS A 9 -38.23 31.31 -48.89
CA CYS A 9 -38.65 29.94 -49.30
C CYS A 9 -38.38 29.59 -50.79
N GLY A 10 -37.71 28.46 -51.07
CA GLY A 10 -37.33 28.00 -52.42
C GLY A 10 -36.54 26.67 -52.39
N THR A 11 -36.64 25.85 -53.45
CA THR A 11 -36.40 24.39 -53.37
C THR A 11 -35.33 23.84 -54.32
N THR A 12 -34.56 22.85 -53.81
CA THR A 12 -33.91 21.71 -54.49
C THR A 12 -33.58 21.74 -56.00
N LEU A 13 -32.33 21.39 -56.33
CA LEU A 13 -32.03 20.04 -56.86
C LEU A 13 -30.57 19.61 -56.63
N LEU A 14 -30.26 18.35 -56.92
CA LEU A 14 -28.95 17.69 -56.77
C LEU A 14 -28.05 17.89 -58.00
N LEU A 15 -26.72 17.84 -57.79
CA LEU A 15 -25.81 17.15 -58.70
C LEU A 15 -24.58 16.63 -57.93
N SER A 16 -24.01 15.50 -58.35
CA SER A 16 -22.91 14.82 -57.66
C SER A 16 -21.66 14.70 -58.54
N SER A 17 -20.47 14.87 -57.94
CA SER A 17 -19.19 14.29 -58.39
C SER A 17 -18.10 14.54 -57.33
N ALA A 18 -17.14 13.62 -57.22
CA ALA A 18 -16.10 13.65 -56.20
C ALA A 18 -14.84 14.41 -56.65
N HIS A 19 -14.09 15.00 -55.71
CA HIS A 19 -12.66 15.27 -55.88
C HIS A 19 -11.87 15.20 -54.55
N ARG A 20 -11.13 14.10 -54.39
CA ARG A 20 -9.80 13.96 -53.76
C ARG A 20 -9.50 14.72 -52.45
N SER A 21 -9.60 14.03 -51.31
CA SER A 21 -9.03 14.47 -50.02
C SER A 21 -7.49 14.55 -50.08
N PRO A 22 -6.85 15.62 -49.58
CA PRO A 22 -5.46 15.61 -49.14
C PRO A 22 -5.35 14.81 -47.82
N ALA A 23 -4.30 14.01 -47.66
CA ALA A 23 -4.05 13.29 -46.42
C ALA A 23 -3.55 14.25 -45.33
N GLN A 24 -4.18 14.24 -44.14
CA GLN A 24 -3.62 14.92 -42.98
C GLN A 24 -2.39 14.16 -42.49
N VAL A 25 -1.24 14.84 -42.43
CA VAL A 25 -0.03 14.33 -41.78
C VAL A 25 -0.31 14.24 -40.29
N GLY A 26 -0.36 13.01 -39.76
CA GLY A 26 -0.59 12.77 -38.34
C GLY A 26 0.61 13.18 -37.50
N GLU A 27 0.54 14.33 -36.84
CA GLU A 27 1.49 14.68 -35.79
C GLU A 27 1.48 13.60 -34.69
N LYS A 28 2.60 12.88 -34.56
CA LYS A 28 2.80 11.92 -33.47
C LYS A 28 2.96 12.67 -32.16
N LYS A 29 1.84 12.95 -31.50
CA LYS A 29 1.80 13.31 -30.07
C LYS A 29 2.70 12.32 -29.31
N PRO A 30 3.74 12.77 -28.58
CA PRO A 30 4.63 11.86 -27.86
C PRO A 30 3.83 11.10 -26.80
N SER A 31 4.00 9.78 -26.78
CA SER A 31 3.41 8.94 -25.73
C SER A 31 4.08 9.23 -24.39
N PRO A 32 3.36 9.21 -23.25
CA PRO A 32 3.98 9.35 -21.93
C PRO A 32 4.91 8.17 -21.66
N THR A 33 6.22 8.41 -21.71
CA THR A 33 7.24 7.37 -21.44
C THR A 33 7.16 6.90 -19.99
N GLU A 34 7.04 5.60 -19.75
CA GLU A 34 6.92 5.00 -18.40
C GLU A 34 8.17 5.15 -17.51
N ALA A 35 9.26 5.73 -18.03
CA ALA A 35 10.56 5.84 -17.38
C ALA A 35 10.62 6.72 -16.11
N SER A 36 9.55 7.45 -15.77
CA SER A 36 9.57 8.45 -14.69
C SER A 36 9.14 7.94 -13.30
N ALA A 37 8.51 6.76 -13.19
CA ALA A 37 8.07 6.24 -11.89
C ALA A 37 9.24 5.72 -11.03
N THR A 38 10.25 5.12 -11.67
CA THR A 38 11.38 4.45 -10.98
C THR A 38 12.37 5.42 -10.35
N SER A 39 12.47 6.66 -10.85
CA SER A 39 13.41 7.66 -10.36
C SER A 39 12.91 8.36 -9.09
N SER A 40 11.61 8.66 -9.00
CA SER A 40 11.03 9.36 -7.85
C SER A 40 10.94 8.50 -6.59
N THR A 41 10.69 7.19 -6.77
CA THR A 41 10.63 6.21 -5.66
C THR A 41 12.00 5.90 -5.07
N LYS A 42 13.09 5.97 -5.87
CA LYS A 42 14.43 5.51 -5.49
C LYS A 42 14.98 6.12 -4.19
N ARG A 43 14.61 7.34 -3.82
CA ARG A 43 15.06 7.97 -2.55
C ARG A 43 14.50 7.29 -1.28
N PHE A 44 13.45 6.49 -1.42
CA PHE A 44 12.89 5.66 -0.36
C PHE A 44 13.52 4.26 -0.31
N ASP A 45 14.32 3.86 -1.31
CA ASP A 45 14.96 2.55 -1.33
C ASP A 45 15.89 2.38 -0.10
N GLY A 46 15.86 1.18 0.47
CA GLY A 46 16.58 0.84 1.70
C GLY A 46 15.85 -0.21 2.53
N THR A 47 16.54 -0.69 3.57
CA THR A 47 15.92 -1.47 4.65
C THR A 47 15.60 -0.53 5.80
N TRP A 48 14.35 -0.52 6.22
CA TRP A 48 13.82 0.35 7.27
C TRP A 48 13.34 -0.51 8.43
N ARG A 49 13.78 -0.24 9.67
CA ARG A 49 13.41 -1.03 10.85
C ARG A 49 12.80 -0.16 11.95
N ALA A 50 11.79 -0.71 12.60
CA ALA A 50 11.21 -0.18 13.82
C ALA A 50 11.09 -1.29 14.87
N THR A 51 11.30 -0.96 16.14
CA THR A 51 11.13 -1.89 17.27
C THR A 51 10.27 -1.24 18.34
N THR A 52 9.24 -1.94 18.81
CA THR A 52 8.35 -1.46 19.88
C THR A 52 8.05 -2.56 20.88
N SER A 53 8.01 -2.22 22.16
CA SER A 53 7.71 -3.15 23.25
C SER A 53 6.69 -2.53 24.19
N TRP A 54 5.71 -3.33 24.63
CA TRP A 54 4.65 -2.88 25.54
C TRP A 54 4.23 -3.98 26.51
N LYS A 55 3.51 -3.59 27.56
CA LYS A 55 2.95 -4.47 28.57
C LYS A 55 1.48 -4.10 28.77
N ILE A 56 0.58 -5.08 28.73
CA ILE A 56 -0.85 -4.85 29.03
C ILE A 56 -1.09 -4.93 30.55
N PRO A 57 -2.16 -4.30 31.09
CA PRO A 57 -2.38 -4.23 32.55
C PRO A 57 -2.40 -5.59 33.26
N VAL A 58 -2.89 -6.64 32.59
CA VAL A 58 -2.94 -8.02 33.13
C VAL A 58 -1.58 -8.73 33.21
N GLY A 59 -0.48 -8.05 32.85
CA GLY A 59 0.89 -8.49 33.09
C GLY A 59 1.67 -8.91 31.85
N SER A 60 0.98 -9.41 30.81
CA SER A 60 1.61 -9.96 29.60
C SER A 60 2.43 -8.90 28.85
N LYS A 61 3.57 -9.33 28.31
CA LYS A 61 4.54 -8.48 27.58
C LYS A 61 4.50 -8.80 26.09
N PHE A 62 4.80 -7.79 25.28
CA PHE A 62 4.89 -7.90 23.83
C PHE A 62 6.16 -7.19 23.36
N ASN A 63 6.89 -7.82 22.45
CA ASN A 63 8.07 -7.26 21.79
C ASN A 63 7.88 -7.43 20.27
N GLN A 64 7.95 -6.34 19.53
CA GLN A 64 7.62 -6.27 18.13
C GLN A 64 8.77 -5.68 17.33
N THR A 65 9.12 -6.33 16.23
CA THR A 65 10.03 -5.79 15.21
C THR A 65 9.27 -5.65 13.90
N GLN A 66 9.37 -4.50 13.26
CA GLN A 66 8.86 -4.26 11.92
C GLN A 66 10.05 -3.98 11.00
N THR A 67 10.10 -4.64 9.84
CA THR A 67 11.10 -4.42 8.80
C THR A 67 10.39 -4.16 7.48
N LEU A 68 10.68 -3.03 6.86
CA LEU A 68 10.13 -2.56 5.60
C LEU A 68 11.28 -2.44 4.61
N ILE A 69 11.27 -3.26 3.57
CA ILE A 69 12.27 -3.23 2.50
C ILE A 69 11.63 -2.58 1.28
N ILE A 70 12.15 -1.42 0.87
CA ILE A 70 11.76 -0.73 -0.35
C ILE A 70 12.94 -0.87 -1.33
N LYS A 71 12.68 -1.38 -2.54
CA LYS A 71 13.69 -1.47 -3.59
C LYS A 71 13.06 -1.56 -4.96
N ASN A 72 13.60 -0.86 -5.96
CA ASN A 72 13.19 -0.95 -7.37
C ASN A 72 11.66 -0.78 -7.58
N GLY A 73 11.02 0.11 -6.84
CA GLY A 73 9.56 0.35 -6.95
C GLY A 73 8.66 -0.71 -6.31
N VAL A 74 9.21 -1.63 -5.50
CA VAL A 74 8.43 -2.61 -4.71
C VAL A 74 8.73 -2.44 -3.22
N ALA A 75 7.69 -2.48 -2.38
CA ALA A 75 7.83 -2.56 -0.93
C ALA A 75 7.40 -3.94 -0.40
N ASN A 76 8.18 -4.50 0.52
CA ASN A 76 7.88 -5.73 1.23
C ASN A 76 7.96 -5.43 2.73
N PHE A 77 6.91 -5.79 3.47
CA PHE A 77 6.81 -5.56 4.91
C PHE A 77 6.86 -6.89 5.65
N THR A 78 7.59 -6.92 6.77
CA THR A 78 7.61 -8.03 7.71
C THR A 78 7.38 -7.48 9.12
N ARG A 79 6.39 -8.03 9.84
CA ARG A 79 6.23 -7.84 11.28
C ARG A 79 6.48 -9.15 12.02
N GLU A 80 7.35 -9.07 13.00
CA GLU A 80 7.66 -10.13 13.95
C GLU A 80 7.15 -9.68 15.31
N LEU A 81 6.42 -10.55 16.01
CA LEU A 81 5.84 -10.27 17.33
C LEU A 81 6.07 -11.46 18.25
N THR A 82 6.74 -11.22 19.37
CA THR A 82 6.88 -12.17 20.48
C THR A 82 5.99 -11.71 21.64
N ALA A 83 5.00 -12.53 21.99
CA ALA A 83 4.09 -12.32 23.10
C ALA A 83 4.46 -13.25 24.26
N THR A 84 4.59 -12.71 25.48
CA THR A 84 4.89 -13.45 26.70
C THR A 84 3.72 -13.33 27.67
N LEU A 85 3.08 -14.46 27.94
CA LEU A 85 1.92 -14.55 28.82
C LEU A 85 2.31 -14.32 30.28
N ALA A 86 1.48 -13.61 31.04
CA ALA A 86 1.65 -13.48 32.48
C ALA A 86 1.37 -14.82 33.22
N PRO A 87 2.05 -15.11 34.34
CA PRO A 87 1.77 -16.29 35.15
C PRO A 87 0.29 -16.41 35.54
N GLY A 88 -0.28 -17.62 35.41
CA GLY A 88 -1.68 -17.89 35.75
C GLY A 88 -2.72 -17.22 34.84
N LYS A 89 -2.33 -16.76 33.64
CA LYS A 89 -3.25 -16.23 32.61
C LYS A 89 -3.36 -17.18 31.41
N GLN A 90 -4.28 -16.85 30.50
CA GLN A 90 -4.45 -17.48 29.19
C GLN A 90 -4.67 -16.41 28.12
N TRP A 91 -4.44 -16.77 26.86
CA TRP A 91 -4.81 -15.98 25.68
C TRP A 91 -6.27 -16.26 25.32
N ASN A 92 -7.13 -15.25 25.50
CA ASN A 92 -8.59 -15.38 25.26
C ASN A 92 -8.95 -15.49 23.77
N ASP A 93 -8.03 -15.10 22.88
CA ASP A 93 -8.14 -15.06 21.43
C ASP A 93 -7.59 -16.32 20.73
N LEU A 94 -7.05 -17.29 21.50
CA LEU A 94 -6.49 -18.53 20.98
C LEU A 94 -7.26 -19.76 21.50
N PRO A 95 -7.43 -20.81 20.69
CA PRO A 95 -7.99 -22.09 21.15
C PRO A 95 -6.95 -22.88 21.95
N ALA A 96 -7.41 -23.86 22.73
CA ALA A 96 -6.53 -24.89 23.29
C ALA A 96 -5.85 -25.70 22.16
N PRO A 97 -4.60 -26.15 22.34
CA PRO A 97 -3.72 -25.97 23.50
C PRO A 97 -2.92 -24.65 23.51
N TYR A 98 -3.12 -23.76 22.53
CA TYR A 98 -2.33 -22.54 22.36
C TYR A 98 -2.65 -21.45 23.39
N ASN A 99 -3.86 -21.48 23.98
CA ASN A 99 -4.30 -20.52 24.99
C ASN A 99 -3.40 -20.42 26.24
N SER A 100 -2.62 -21.46 26.58
CA SER A 100 -1.63 -21.43 27.67
C SER A 100 -0.18 -21.29 27.22
N SER A 101 0.08 -21.22 25.91
CA SER A 101 1.45 -21.21 25.36
C SER A 101 2.19 -19.89 25.65
N SER A 102 3.46 -19.99 26.05
CA SER A 102 4.32 -18.82 26.29
C SER A 102 5.81 -19.21 26.16
N PRO A 103 6.65 -18.43 25.46
CA PRO A 103 6.25 -17.34 24.57
C PRO A 103 5.49 -17.86 23.33
N ILE A 104 4.75 -16.97 22.70
CA ILE A 104 4.20 -17.14 21.35
C ILE A 104 4.96 -16.21 20.41
N TYR A 105 5.30 -16.70 19.22
CA TYR A 105 5.89 -15.89 18.15
C TYR A 105 4.98 -15.93 16.92
N THR A 106 4.80 -14.78 16.28
CA THR A 106 4.18 -14.67 14.95
C THR A 106 5.08 -13.89 14.00
N LYS A 107 5.22 -14.38 12.76
CA LYS A 107 5.74 -13.62 11.63
C LYS A 107 4.63 -13.36 10.64
N ARG A 108 4.50 -12.11 10.22
CA ARG A 108 3.51 -11.65 9.25
C ARG A 108 4.19 -10.87 8.16
N THR A 109 3.78 -11.09 6.92
CA THR A 109 4.37 -10.42 5.74
C THR A 109 3.30 -9.82 4.87
N ASP A 110 3.57 -8.62 4.35
CA ASP A 110 2.77 -7.94 3.33
C ASP A 110 3.65 -7.55 2.15
N LYS A 111 3.04 -7.34 0.99
CA LYS A 111 3.71 -6.91 -0.24
C LYS A 111 2.88 -5.83 -0.91
N SER A 112 3.54 -4.80 -1.44
CA SER A 112 2.88 -3.76 -2.21
C SER A 112 2.32 -4.28 -3.53
N THR A 113 1.13 -3.82 -3.91
CA THR A 113 0.67 -3.87 -5.31
C THR A 113 1.15 -2.67 -6.11
N ASP A 114 1.35 -1.53 -5.45
CA ASP A 114 1.53 -0.22 -6.08
C ASP A 114 2.34 0.73 -5.19
N LEU A 115 3.31 1.43 -5.77
CA LEU A 115 4.12 2.49 -5.15
C LEU A 115 4.02 3.75 -5.99
N LYS A 116 3.53 4.85 -5.42
CA LYS A 116 3.42 6.15 -6.11
C LYS A 116 3.91 7.29 -5.24
N THR A 117 4.73 8.17 -5.78
CA THR A 117 5.16 9.38 -5.06
C THR A 117 4.09 10.47 -5.13
N GLU A 118 3.64 10.95 -3.98
CA GLU A 118 2.73 12.10 -3.85
C GLU A 118 3.51 13.26 -3.22
N GLY A 119 4.08 14.11 -4.08
CA GLY A 119 4.98 15.19 -3.69
C GLY A 119 6.24 14.67 -2.99
N SER A 120 6.49 15.16 -1.77
CA SER A 120 7.60 14.71 -0.92
C SER A 120 7.41 13.31 -0.32
N ASN A 121 6.23 12.69 -0.46
CA ASN A 121 5.87 11.43 0.21
C ASN A 121 5.80 10.23 -0.74
N LEU A 122 5.82 9.01 -0.20
CA LEU A 122 5.56 7.76 -0.91
C LEU A 122 4.27 7.13 -0.41
N LYS A 123 3.35 6.86 -1.34
CA LYS A 123 2.11 6.13 -1.10
C LYS A 123 2.30 4.69 -1.52
N VAL A 124 1.96 3.77 -0.62
CA VAL A 124 2.07 2.32 -0.84
C VAL A 124 0.70 1.69 -0.67
N HIS A 125 0.22 0.96 -1.67
CA HIS A 125 -0.96 0.10 -1.54
C HIS A 125 -0.53 -1.34 -1.25
N TRP A 126 -1.06 -1.93 -0.19
CA TRP A 126 -0.66 -3.23 0.36
C TRP A 126 -1.68 -4.33 0.04
N GLN A 127 -1.21 -5.56 -0.20
CA GLN A 127 -2.05 -6.73 -0.48
C GLN A 127 -2.83 -7.24 0.74
N GLY A 128 -2.38 -6.92 1.96
CA GLY A 128 -2.98 -7.40 3.20
C GLY A 128 -2.16 -8.53 3.82
N GLU A 129 -1.58 -8.26 4.99
CA GLU A 129 -0.68 -9.17 5.70
C GLU A 129 -1.20 -10.59 5.86
N ARG A 130 -0.33 -11.55 5.53
CA ARG A 130 -0.51 -12.98 5.80
C ARG A 130 0.39 -13.42 6.94
N LEU A 131 -0.09 -14.31 7.80
CA LEU A 131 0.73 -15.03 8.78
C LEU A 131 1.59 -16.06 8.02
N THR A 132 2.91 -16.00 8.21
CA THR A 132 3.88 -16.83 7.49
C THR A 132 4.80 -17.66 8.39
N ASP A 133 4.85 -17.36 9.69
CA ASP A 133 5.49 -18.22 10.69
C ASP A 133 4.75 -18.10 12.04
N TRP A 134 4.81 -19.17 12.84
CA TRP A 134 4.13 -19.32 14.11
C TRP A 134 4.89 -20.31 15.02
N THR A 135 5.08 -19.92 16.28
CA THR A 135 5.50 -20.85 17.32
C THR A 135 4.52 -20.78 18.50
N PRO A 136 4.00 -21.92 18.99
CA PRO A 136 4.48 -23.29 18.74
C PRO A 136 3.90 -24.02 17.51
N LYS A 137 4.80 -24.43 16.60
CA LYS A 137 4.78 -25.51 15.57
C LYS A 137 3.61 -25.71 14.60
N THR A 138 2.35 -25.47 14.97
CA THR A 138 1.20 -25.63 14.07
C THR A 138 0.33 -24.38 14.15
N ILE A 139 0.09 -23.72 13.01
CA ILE A 139 -0.75 -22.53 12.94
C ILE A 139 -2.20 -22.91 13.27
N PRO A 140 -2.85 -22.31 14.29
CA PRO A 140 -4.29 -22.42 14.48
C PRO A 140 -5.01 -21.53 13.44
N ILE A 141 -5.13 -22.03 12.20
CA ILE A 141 -5.65 -21.27 11.04
C ILE A 141 -7.05 -20.71 11.31
N SER A 142 -7.89 -21.43 12.08
CA SER A 142 -9.22 -20.97 12.51
C SER A 142 -9.17 -19.69 13.34
N ALA A 143 -8.23 -19.58 14.28
CA ALA A 143 -8.04 -18.38 15.12
C ALA A 143 -7.56 -17.18 14.28
N PHE A 144 -6.72 -17.43 13.27
CA PHE A 144 -6.13 -16.37 12.44
C PHE A 144 -6.87 -16.06 11.15
N LYS A 145 -7.99 -16.75 10.86
CA LYS A 145 -8.78 -16.59 9.63
C LYS A 145 -9.20 -15.14 9.34
N ASN A 146 -9.56 -14.38 10.39
CA ASN A 146 -9.93 -12.96 10.29
C ASN A 146 -8.81 -12.02 10.76
N ALA A 147 -7.67 -12.55 11.20
CA ALA A 147 -6.56 -11.78 11.75
C ALA A 147 -5.55 -11.32 10.69
N GLY A 148 -5.86 -11.40 9.40
CA GLY A 148 -5.02 -10.89 8.32
C GLY A 148 -4.87 -9.36 8.36
N GLY A 149 -4.04 -8.81 7.48
CA GLY A 149 -4.24 -7.44 7.02
C GLY A 149 -5.38 -7.44 6.00
N ALA A 150 -6.34 -6.52 6.16
CA ALA A 150 -7.12 -6.09 5.00
C ALA A 150 -6.19 -5.26 4.09
N PRO A 151 -6.37 -5.29 2.75
CA PRO A 151 -5.69 -4.38 1.84
C PRO A 151 -5.88 -2.93 2.30
N ASN A 152 -4.79 -2.16 2.36
CA ASN A 152 -4.83 -0.77 2.82
C ASN A 152 -3.83 0.09 2.04
N THR A 153 -3.87 1.39 2.29
CA THR A 153 -2.97 2.35 1.67
C THR A 153 -2.27 3.16 2.75
N VAL A 154 -0.95 3.23 2.68
CA VAL A 154 -0.10 3.91 3.67
C VAL A 154 0.69 5.02 3.01
N LEU A 155 0.66 6.21 3.60
CA LEU A 155 1.56 7.30 3.25
C LEU A 155 2.82 7.23 4.14
N LEU A 156 3.98 7.28 3.50
CA LEU A 156 5.30 7.24 4.09
C LEU A 156 6.00 8.59 3.83
N VAL A 157 6.39 9.28 4.90
CA VAL A 157 7.12 10.55 4.88
C VAL A 157 8.59 10.29 5.17
N LEU A 158 9.48 10.68 4.27
CA LEU A 158 10.93 10.57 4.46
C LEU A 158 11.46 11.83 5.13
N SER A 159 12.23 11.67 6.21
CA SER A 159 12.86 12.74 6.98
C SER A 159 14.24 12.24 7.43
N GLU A 160 15.30 12.65 6.72
CA GLU A 160 16.66 12.17 6.95
C GLU A 160 16.71 10.62 6.90
N ASP A 161 17.31 9.95 7.89
CA ASP A 161 17.33 8.48 8.02
C ASP A 161 16.10 7.91 8.76
N HIS A 162 15.02 8.69 8.82
CA HIS A 162 13.72 8.24 9.32
C HIS A 162 12.66 8.17 8.22
N LEU A 163 11.86 7.11 8.27
CA LEU A 163 10.68 6.94 7.43
C LEU A 163 9.45 6.82 8.34
N ILE A 164 8.46 7.68 8.16
CA ILE A 164 7.32 7.82 9.07
C ILE A 164 6.04 7.40 8.33
N ALA A 165 5.39 6.32 8.81
CA ALA A 165 4.04 5.97 8.36
C ALA A 165 3.02 6.90 9.05
N THR A 166 2.29 7.71 8.27
CA THR A 166 1.39 8.76 8.81
C THR A 166 -0.10 8.44 8.64
N THR A 167 -0.46 7.59 7.68
CA THR A 167 -1.82 7.09 7.49
C THR A 167 -1.78 5.57 7.45
N GLY A 168 -2.26 4.87 8.48
CA GLY A 168 -2.14 3.41 8.49
C GLY A 168 -2.32 2.72 9.83
N ARG A 169 -1.83 1.47 9.90
CA ARG A 169 -2.15 0.49 10.94
C ARG A 169 -1.70 0.88 12.36
N GLN A 170 -0.71 1.77 12.45
CA GLN A 170 -0.32 2.61 13.59
C GLN A 170 0.68 3.64 13.05
N SER A 171 0.75 4.85 13.63
CA SER A 171 1.80 5.80 13.28
C SER A 171 3.14 5.27 13.77
N GLN A 172 4.07 4.98 12.85
CA GLN A 172 5.33 4.31 13.16
C GLN A 172 6.49 5.00 12.42
N THR A 173 7.47 5.46 13.19
CA THR A 173 8.79 5.85 12.69
C THR A 173 9.66 4.61 12.57
N TYR A 174 10.33 4.46 11.43
CA TYR A 174 11.37 3.48 11.15
C TYR A 174 12.70 4.22 10.96
N THR A 175 13.82 3.57 11.25
CA THR A 175 15.18 4.06 10.97
C THR A 175 15.79 3.23 9.85
N ARG A 176 16.62 3.84 8.99
CA ARG A 176 17.42 3.13 7.96
C ARG A 176 18.37 2.11 8.63
N VAL A 177 18.59 0.97 7.99
CA VAL A 177 19.50 -0.10 8.45
C VAL A 177 20.36 -0.59 7.29
N GLY A 178 21.65 -0.25 7.33
CA GLY A 178 22.65 -0.62 6.32
C GLY A 178 22.59 0.23 5.05
N GLU A 179 23.73 0.23 4.35
CA GLU A 179 23.93 0.76 3.00
C GLU A 179 24.28 -0.40 2.04
#